data_AF-A0A2D4MSF8-F1
#
_entry.id   AF-A0A2D4MSF8-F1
#
_cell.length_a   1.000
_cell.length_b   1.000
_cell.length_c   1.000
_cell.angle_alpha   90.00
_cell.angle_beta   90.00
_cell.angle_gamma   90.00
#
_symmetry.space_group_name_H-M   'P 1'
#
loop_
_entity.id
_entity.type
_entity.pdbx_description
1 polymer ?
#
loop_
_entity_poly.entity_id
_entity_poly.type
_entity_poly.pdbx_seq_one_letter_code
_entity_poly.pdbx_strand_id
1 'polypeptide(L)'
;AMQKLSTEMPDEFQIAESVIREGGTSKVIKLDTVWQVAKQDKHALLDITPVAVERLNYVQYFPIVVFFEPDSRQGIKAMRQWLMPDSKKSSRRLYAQAIKMQKY
;
A
#
# COMPACT_ATOMS: atom_id res chain seq x y z
N ALA A 1 3.50 4.86 -6.07
CA ALA A 1 4.64 4.19 -5.41
C ALA A 1 4.71 2.73 -5.84
N MET A 2 3.82 1.85 -5.34
CA MET A 2 3.90 0.40 -5.62
C MET A 2 4.00 0.03 -7.11
N GLN A 3 3.09 0.57 -7.94
CA GLN A 3 3.11 0.32 -9.40
C GLN A 3 4.43 0.74 -10.05
N LYS A 4 4.99 1.89 -9.66
CA LYS A 4 6.27 2.38 -10.16
C LYS A 4 7.41 1.43 -9.78
N LEU A 5 7.47 0.98 -8.52
CA LEU A 5 8.49 0.04 -8.04
C LEU A 5 8.41 -1.31 -8.78
N SER A 6 7.22 -1.89 -8.91
CA SER A 6 7.06 -3.18 -9.61
C SER A 6 7.33 -3.10 -11.10
N THR A 7 7.19 -1.92 -11.72
CA THR A 7 7.47 -1.73 -13.16
C THR A 7 8.94 -1.42 -13.40
N GLU A 8 9.57 -0.58 -12.56
CA GLU A 8 10.95 -0.14 -12.75
C GLU A 8 11.96 -1.17 -12.22
N MET A 9 11.60 -1.95 -11.19
CA MET A 9 12.46 -2.95 -10.55
C MET A 9 11.70 -4.27 -10.30
N PRO A 10 11.27 -4.97 -11.36
CA PRO A 10 10.46 -6.19 -11.24
C PRO A 10 11.22 -7.38 -10.63
N ASP A 11 12.55 -7.35 -10.66
CA ASP A 11 13.41 -8.37 -10.08
C ASP A 11 13.52 -8.24 -8.55
N GLU A 12 13.28 -7.04 -8.01
CA GLU A 12 13.34 -6.76 -6.57
C GLU A 12 11.97 -6.62 -5.92
N PHE A 13 10.94 -6.18 -6.66
CA PHE A 13 9.64 -5.84 -6.10
C PHE A 13 8.48 -6.51 -6.83
N GLN A 14 7.53 -7.02 -6.05
CA GLN A 14 6.28 -7.57 -6.57
C GLN A 14 5.10 -7.16 -5.72
N ILE A 15 4.00 -6.76 -6.38
CA ILE A 15 2.75 -6.45 -5.69
C ILE A 15 2.07 -7.74 -5.25
N ALA A 16 1.79 -7.86 -3.95
CA ALA A 16 1.06 -9.00 -3.42
C ALA A 16 -0.44 -8.82 -3.70
N GLU A 17 -1.05 -9.77 -4.39
CA GLU A 17 -2.45 -9.66 -4.80
C GLU A 17 -3.42 -9.81 -3.62
N SER A 18 -4.27 -8.80 -3.46
CA SER A 18 -5.34 -8.81 -2.46
C SER A 18 -6.60 -9.50 -2.99
N VAL A 19 -7.26 -10.27 -2.15
CA VAL A 19 -8.59 -10.82 -2.42
C VAL A 19 -9.68 -9.97 -1.77
N ILE A 20 -10.85 -9.90 -2.39
CA ILE A 20 -12.03 -9.27 -1.79
C ILE A 20 -12.62 -10.27 -0.80
N ARG A 21 -12.86 -9.84 0.44
CA ARG A 21 -13.50 -10.68 1.45
C ARG A 21 -14.94 -11.00 1.01
N GLU A 22 -15.34 -12.26 1.08
CA GLU A 22 -16.73 -12.67 0.78
C GLU A 22 -17.73 -11.84 1.59
N GLY A 23 -18.70 -11.26 0.89
CA GLY A 23 -19.75 -10.41 1.48
C GLY A 23 -19.32 -8.98 1.88
N GLY A 24 -18.12 -8.52 1.51
CA GLY A 24 -17.63 -7.19 1.86
C GLY A 24 -16.89 -6.45 0.75
N THR A 25 -16.63 -5.16 0.97
CA THR A 25 -15.81 -4.31 0.07
C THR A 25 -14.35 -4.22 0.50
N SER A 26 -13.98 -4.85 1.62
CA SER A 26 -12.64 -4.83 2.19
C SER A 26 -11.71 -5.81 1.47
N LYS A 27 -10.57 -5.30 1.02
CA LYS A 27 -9.47 -6.10 0.49
C LYS A 27 -8.66 -6.72 1.62
N VAL A 28 -8.29 -7.99 1.46
CA VAL A 28 -7.48 -8.76 2.42
C VAL A 28 -6.32 -9.40 1.67
N ILE A 29 -5.13 -9.37 2.27
CA ILE A 29 -3.97 -10.12 1.77
C ILE A 29 -3.87 -11.46 2.50
N LYS A 30 -3.56 -12.54 1.76
CA LYS A 30 -3.25 -13.85 2.36
C LYS A 30 -1.78 -13.89 2.72
N LEU A 31 -1.45 -14.43 3.90
CA LEU A 31 -0.06 -14.62 4.34
C LEU A 31 0.74 -15.48 3.35
N ASP A 32 0.10 -16.51 2.78
CA ASP A 32 0.70 -17.37 1.75
C ASP A 32 1.18 -16.57 0.53
N THR A 33 0.41 -15.57 0.08
CA THR A 33 0.81 -14.70 -1.03
C THR A 33 2.07 -13.90 -0.70
N VAL A 34 2.18 -13.38 0.53
CA VAL A 34 3.39 -12.67 0.98
C VAL A 34 4.59 -13.61 1.02
N TRP A 35 4.40 -14.83 1.53
CA TRP A 35 5.43 -15.84 1.60
C TRP A 35 5.93 -16.29 0.22
N GLN A 36 5.02 -16.48 -0.74
CA GLN A 36 5.37 -16.88 -2.10
C GLN A 36 6.23 -15.83 -2.82
N VAL A 37 5.98 -14.54 -2.57
CA VAL A 37 6.81 -13.45 -3.12
C VAL A 37 8.17 -13.42 -2.44
N ALA A 38 8.22 -13.51 -1.11
CA ALA A 38 9.49 -13.53 -0.37
C ALA A 38 10.37 -14.73 -0.76
N LYS A 39 9.78 -15.89 -1.05
CA LYS A 39 10.50 -17.08 -1.52
C LYS A 39 11.18 -16.91 -2.88
N GLN A 40 10.72 -15.95 -3.68
CA GLN A 40 11.36 -15.58 -4.95
C GLN A 40 12.50 -14.56 -4.77
N ASP A 41 12.89 -14.29 -3.53
CA ASP A 41 13.88 -13.27 -3.16
C ASP A 41 13.46 -11.84 -3.56
N LYS A 42 12.15 -11.57 -3.47
CA LYS A 42 11.54 -10.28 -3.80
C LYS A 42 10.85 -9.64 -2.60
N HIS A 43 10.84 -8.33 -2.57
CA HIS A 43 10.06 -7.53 -1.63
C HIS A 43 8.58 -7.50 -2.04
N ALA A 44 7.73 -8.03 -1.16
CA ALA A 44 6.28 -7.95 -1.31
C ALA A 44 5.77 -6.55 -1.00
N LEU A 45 5.18 -5.88 -2.00
CA LEU A 45 4.50 -4.59 -1.85
C LEU A 45 3.05 -4.82 -1.40
N LEU A 46 2.68 -4.25 -0.24
CA LEU A 46 1.41 -4.53 0.44
C LEU A 46 0.52 -3.27 0.54
N ASP A 47 -0.72 -3.36 0.08
CA ASP A 47 -1.78 -2.36 0.32
C ASP A 47 -2.72 -2.85 1.43
N ILE A 48 -2.34 -2.62 2.69
CA ILE A 48 -2.98 -3.21 3.86
C ILE A 48 -3.30 -2.17 4.94
N THR A 49 -4.17 -2.53 5.90
CA THR A 49 -4.52 -1.69 7.05
C THR A 49 -3.46 -1.77 8.16
N PRO A 50 -3.40 -0.79 9.09
CA PRO A 50 -2.48 -0.86 10.24
C PRO A 50 -2.62 -2.14 11.07
N VAL A 51 -3.86 -2.61 11.29
CA VAL A 51 -4.13 -3.87 11.99
C VAL A 51 -3.49 -5.08 11.29
N ALA A 52 -3.39 -5.07 9.96
CA ALA A 52 -2.70 -6.14 9.24
C ALA A 52 -1.17 -6.05 9.38
N VAL A 53 -0.61 -4.85 9.52
CA VAL A 53 0.82 -4.64 9.85
C VAL A 53 1.14 -5.23 11.22
N GLU A 54 0.30 -4.97 12.23
CA GLU A 54 0.45 -5.56 13.57
C GLU A 54 0.46 -7.09 13.52
N ARG A 55 -0.41 -7.69 12.70
CA ARG A 55 -0.42 -9.15 12.51
C ARG A 55 0.86 -9.67 11.87
N LEU A 56 1.42 -8.96 10.89
CA LEU A 56 2.71 -9.32 10.28
C LEU A 56 3.87 -9.20 11.29
N ASN A 57 3.86 -8.17 12.14
CA ASN A 57 4.81 -8.06 13.25
C ASN A 57 4.67 -9.20 14.25
N TYR A 58 3.43 -9.59 14.58
CA TYR A 58 3.15 -10.70 15.50
C TYR A 58 3.72 -12.03 14.97
N VAL A 59 3.59 -12.29 13.67
CA VAL A 59 4.20 -13.49 13.03
C VAL A 59 5.66 -13.28 12.62
N GLN A 60 6.32 -12.25 13.13
CA GLN A 60 7.75 -11.97 12.97
C GLN A 60 8.22 -11.73 11.52
N TYR A 61 7.31 -11.27 10.64
CA TYR A 61 7.69 -10.84 9.29
C TYR A 61 8.31 -9.44 9.26
N PHE A 62 8.05 -8.62 10.30
CA PHE A 62 8.61 -7.27 10.48
C PHE A 62 8.70 -6.43 9.18
N PRO A 63 7.56 -6.12 8.55
CA PRO A 63 7.56 -5.41 7.27
C PRO A 63 8.15 -4.00 7.40
N ILE A 64 8.80 -3.54 6.34
CA ILE A 64 9.19 -2.13 6.21
C ILE A 64 7.93 -1.30 5.95
N VAL A 65 7.64 -0.35 6.83
CA VAL A 65 6.46 0.53 6.74
C VAL A 65 6.90 1.94 6.37
N VAL A 66 6.42 2.43 5.23
CA VAL A 66 6.72 3.78 4.73
C VAL A 66 5.44 4.60 4.72
N PHE A 67 5.42 5.69 5.49
CA PHE A 67 4.34 6.68 5.46
C PHE A 67 4.73 7.88 4.61
N PHE A 68 3.90 8.20 3.61
CA PHE A 68 4.06 9.41 2.81
C PHE A 68 3.25 10.54 3.45
N GLU A 69 3.92 11.35 4.26
CA GLU A 69 3.31 12.52 4.87
C GLU A 69 2.95 13.57 3.80
N PRO A 70 1.69 14.01 3.70
CA PRO A 70 1.31 15.02 2.72
C PRO A 70 1.44 16.43 3.26
N ASP A 71 2.09 17.32 2.51
CA ASP A 71 2.22 18.74 2.89
C ASP A 71 0.86 19.44 3.01
N SER A 72 0.00 19.26 2.01
CA SER A 72 -1.33 19.88 1.96
C SER A 72 -2.27 19.16 1.00
N ARG A 73 -3.58 19.42 1.11
CA ARG A 73 -4.58 18.92 0.16
C ARG A 73 -4.29 19.37 -1.28
N GLN A 74 -3.82 20.60 -1.45
CA GLN A 74 -3.44 21.19 -2.74
C GLN A 74 -2.21 20.48 -3.31
N GLY A 75 -1.19 20.23 -2.47
CA GLY A 75 0.00 19.47 -2.83
C GLY A 75 -0.34 18.06 -3.35
N ILE A 76 -1.21 17.32 -2.65
CA ILE A 76 -1.70 16.01 -3.13
C ILE A 76 -2.38 16.15 -4.50
N LYS A 77 -3.21 17.18 -4.71
CA LYS A 77 -3.86 17.39 -6.01
C LYS A 77 -2.85 17.64 -7.12
N ALA A 78 -1.86 18.51 -6.88
CA ALA A 78 -0.82 18.83 -7.86
C ALA A 78 0.02 17.59 -8.20
N MET A 79 0.53 16.87 -7.19
CA MET A 79 1.32 15.65 -7.40
C MET A 79 0.54 14.58 -8.17
N ARG A 80 -0.75 14.39 -7.87
CA ARG A 80 -1.57 13.40 -8.58
C ARG A 80 -1.84 13.79 -10.02
N GLN A 81 -2.08 15.07 -10.29
CA GLN A 81 -2.25 15.55 -11.66
C GLN A 81 -0.98 15.31 -12.49
N TRP A 82 0.19 15.46 -11.87
CA TRP A 82 1.48 15.22 -12.53
C TRP A 82 1.81 13.74 -12.71
N LEU A 83 1.65 12.92 -11.66
CA LEU A 83 2.06 11.51 -11.67
C LEU A 83 1.02 10.54 -12.23
N MET A 84 -0.27 10.81 -12.01
CA MET A 84 -1.38 9.93 -12.39
C MET A 84 -2.63 10.74 -12.76
N PRO A 85 -2.60 11.48 -13.89
CA PRO A 85 -3.68 12.38 -14.30
C PRO A 85 -5.04 11.66 -14.44
N ASP A 86 -5.05 10.39 -14.83
CA ASP A 86 -6.28 9.61 -15.07
C ASP A 86 -6.94 9.09 -13.78
N SER A 87 -6.30 9.29 -12.62
CA SER A 87 -6.79 8.75 -11.35
C SER A 87 -8.04 9.49 -10.85
N LYS A 88 -9.17 8.80 -10.75
CA LYS A 88 -10.44 9.34 -10.23
C LYS A 88 -10.52 9.44 -8.69
N LYS A 89 -9.47 9.09 -7.93
CA LYS A 89 -9.50 9.18 -6.47
C LYS A 89 -9.68 10.66 -6.02
N SER A 90 -10.25 10.91 -4.84
CA SER A 90 -10.43 12.27 -4.33
C SER A 90 -9.24 12.74 -3.49
N SER A 91 -8.59 13.85 -3.84
CA SER A 91 -7.48 14.41 -3.05
C SER A 91 -7.92 14.84 -1.65
N ARG A 92 -9.18 15.27 -1.47
CA ARG A 92 -9.74 15.58 -0.15
C ARG A 92 -9.82 14.32 0.72
N ARG A 93 -10.31 13.21 0.15
CA ARG A 93 -10.42 11.94 0.89
C ARG A 93 -9.04 11.37 1.23
N LEU A 94 -8.09 11.44 0.30
CA LEU A 94 -6.71 10.97 0.54
C LEU A 94 -6.01 11.79 1.64
N TYR A 95 -6.12 13.12 1.62
CA TYR A 95 -5.55 13.96 2.67
C TYR A 95 -6.17 13.61 4.04
N ALA A 96 -7.50 13.55 4.13
CA ALA A 96 -8.17 13.19 5.38
C ALA A 96 -7.79 11.79 5.88
N GLN A 97 -7.61 10.83 4.97
CA GLN A 97 -7.15 9.48 5.30
C GLN A 97 -5.72 9.51 5.85
N ALA A 98 -4.80 10.24 5.23
CA ALA A 98 -3.41 10.36 5.70
C ALA A 98 -3.33 10.98 7.09
N ILE A 99 -4.07 12.06 7.35
CA ILE A 99 -4.14 12.69 8.69
C ILE A 99 -4.74 11.73 9.74
N LYS A 100 -5.69 10.88 9.35
CA LYS A 100 -6.19 9.83 10.25
C LYS A 100 -5.14 8.75 10.51
N MET A 101 -4.37 8.37 9.48
CA MET A 101 -3.34 7.34 9.59
C MET A 101 -2.13 7.78 10.41
N GLN A 102 -1.75 9.06 10.38
CA GLN A 102 -0.64 9.60 11.19
C GLN A 102 -0.86 9.49 12.70
N LYS A 103 -2.10 9.26 13.14
CA LYS A 103 -2.45 9.08 14.56
C LYS A 103 -2.37 7.63 15.04
N TYR A 104 -2.15 6.67 14.13
CA TYR A 104 -1.87 5.28 14.47
C TYR A 104 -0.39 5.13 14.78
#